data_AF-A0A6M0IZ46-F1
#
_entry.id   AF-A0A6M0IZ46-F1
#
_cell.length_a   1.000
_cell.length_b   1.000
_cell.length_c   1.000
_cell.angle_alpha   90.00
_cell.angle_beta   90.00
_cell.angle_gamma   90.00
#
_symmetry.space_group_name_H-M   'P 1'
#
loop_
_entity.id
_entity.type
_entity.pdbx_description
1 polymer ?
#
loop_
_entity_poly.entity_id
_entity_poly.type
_entity_poly.pdbx_seq_one_letter_code
_entity_poly.pdbx_strand_id
1 'polypeptide(L)'
;MGVVRRQLLHQNESLAGLYDGNPKRRTNRPTAERLLNVFSGITMYFHRDGSYEMTPLGELQQQILTLMGIPQSLYSFPHLVPG
;
A
#
# COMPACT_ATOMS: atom_id res chain seq x y z
N MET A 1 19.49 5.56 -0.50
CA MET A 1 18.25 6.15 0.09
C MET A 1 17.04 5.55 -0.61
N GLY A 2 16.02 5.04 0.10
CA GLY A 2 14.81 4.45 -0.53
C GLY A 2 13.87 5.48 -1.18
N VAL A 3 13.05 5.05 -2.16
CA VAL A 3 12.18 5.90 -2.99
C VAL A 3 11.24 6.76 -2.14
N VAL A 4 10.44 6.14 -1.28
CA VAL A 4 9.46 6.84 -0.41
C VAL A 4 10.12 7.91 0.44
N ARG A 5 11.27 7.59 1.06
CA ARG A 5 12.01 8.56 1.88
C ARG A 5 12.49 9.76 1.06
N ARG A 6 12.95 9.55 -0.18
CA ARG A 6 13.33 10.67 -1.06
C ARG A 6 12.12 11.52 -1.42
N GLN A 7 11.00 10.89 -1.75
CA GLN A 7 9.74 11.56 -2.10
C GLN A 7 9.23 12.44 -0.94
N LEU A 8 9.17 11.88 0.27
CA LEU A 8 8.75 12.61 1.48
C LEU A 8 9.66 13.80 1.80
N LEU A 9 10.98 13.65 1.62
CA LEU A 9 11.92 14.75 1.80
C LEU A 9 11.73 15.85 0.76
N HIS A 10 11.53 15.48 -0.52
CA HIS A 10 11.31 16.43 -1.61
C HIS A 10 10.01 17.22 -1.43
N GLN A 11 8.97 16.56 -0.91
CA GLN A 11 7.65 17.16 -0.69
C GLN A 11 7.54 17.86 0.68
N ASN A 12 8.55 17.76 1.54
CA ASN A 12 8.50 18.21 2.94
C ASN A 12 7.31 17.59 3.72
N GLU A 13 7.02 16.32 3.46
CA GLU A 13 5.89 15.58 4.01
C GLU A 13 6.31 14.51 5.02
N SER A 14 5.32 13.95 5.73
CA SER A 14 5.52 12.81 6.62
C SER A 14 4.32 11.86 6.60
N LEU A 15 4.58 10.58 6.78
CA LEU A 15 3.59 9.51 6.73
C LEU A 15 3.18 9.09 8.15
N ALA A 16 1.88 8.92 8.38
CA ALA A 16 1.31 8.38 9.63
C ALA A 16 1.04 6.87 9.49
N GLY A 17 0.61 6.20 10.57
CA GLY A 17 0.06 4.84 10.49
C GLY A 17 1.06 3.70 10.33
N LEU A 18 2.37 3.95 10.34
CA LEU A 18 3.40 2.90 10.18
C LEU A 18 3.73 2.11 11.46
N TYR A 19 3.20 2.52 12.61
CA TYR A 19 3.56 1.99 13.92
C TYR A 19 2.33 1.42 14.63
N ASP A 20 2.36 0.11 14.87
CA ASP A 20 1.35 -0.58 15.67
C ASP A 20 1.23 0.07 17.06
N GLY A 21 0.00 0.25 17.53
CA GLY A 21 -0.29 0.90 18.81
C GLY A 21 -0.13 2.43 18.83
N ASN A 22 0.40 3.06 17.77
CA ASN A 22 0.43 4.52 17.66
C ASN A 22 0.15 5.00 16.22
N PRO A 23 -1.11 4.91 15.76
CA PRO A 23 -1.49 5.23 14.38
C PRO A 23 -1.24 6.71 14.03
N LYS A 24 -1.21 7.61 15.02
CA LYS A 24 -0.96 9.05 14.81
C LYS A 24 0.51 9.39 14.67
N ARG A 25 1.44 8.47 14.97
CA ARG A 25 2.88 8.73 14.86
C ARG A 25 3.27 8.95 13.41
N ARG A 26 3.87 10.10 13.13
CA ARG A 26 4.36 10.48 11.80
C ARG A 26 5.87 10.28 11.66
N THR A 27 6.34 10.00 10.46
CA THR A 27 7.77 10.00 10.12
C THR A 27 8.00 10.40 8.66
N ASN A 28 9.06 11.15 8.41
CA ASN A 28 9.57 11.44 7.07
C ASN A 28 10.75 10.51 6.67
N ARG A 29 11.16 9.61 7.57
CA ARG A 29 12.25 8.65 7.37
C ARG A 29 11.78 7.22 7.69
N PRO A 30 10.76 6.71 6.99
CA PRO A 30 10.34 5.33 7.19
C PRO A 30 11.45 4.36 6.75
N THR A 31 11.52 3.20 7.41
CA THR A 31 12.37 2.09 6.95
C THR A 31 11.62 1.25 5.91
N ALA A 32 12.36 0.47 5.12
CA ALA A 32 11.75 -0.40 4.12
C ALA A 32 10.85 -1.46 4.77
N GLU A 33 11.27 -2.03 5.90
CA GLU A 33 10.52 -3.05 6.65
C GLU A 33 9.19 -2.50 7.16
N ARG A 34 9.16 -1.25 7.65
CA ARG A 34 7.92 -0.62 8.12
C ARG A 34 6.95 -0.34 6.98
N LEU A 35 7.45 0.07 5.82
CA LEU A 35 6.62 0.26 4.64
C LEU A 35 6.07 -1.09 4.15
N LEU A 36 6.90 -2.13 4.12
CA LEU A 36 6.49 -3.46 3.66
C LEU A 36 5.44 -4.08 4.59
N ASN A 37 5.58 -3.90 5.91
CA ASN A 37 4.61 -4.44 6.87
C ASN A 37 3.20 -3.87 6.69
N VAL A 38 3.05 -2.68 6.09
CA VAL A 38 1.72 -2.11 5.79
C VAL A 38 0.97 -2.93 4.72
N PHE A 39 1.70 -3.64 3.85
CA PHE A 39 1.10 -4.51 2.83
C PHE A 39 0.84 -5.94 3.33
N SER A 40 1.14 -6.22 4.61
CA SER A 40 0.76 -7.48 5.24
C SER A 40 -0.76 -7.67 5.18
N GLY A 41 -1.20 -8.89 4.87
CA GLY A 41 -2.64 -9.23 4.82
C GLY A 41 -3.34 -8.92 3.49
N ILE A 42 -2.61 -8.51 2.45
CA ILE A 42 -3.14 -8.50 1.09
C ILE A 42 -3.10 -9.92 0.53
N THR A 43 -4.26 -10.46 0.18
CA THR A 43 -4.41 -11.79 -0.43
C THR A 43 -5.17 -11.68 -1.74
N MET A 44 -4.86 -12.56 -2.68
CA MET A 44 -5.63 -12.77 -3.91
C MET A 44 -6.12 -14.21 -3.94
N TYR A 45 -7.43 -14.40 -4.05
CA TYR A 45 -8.05 -15.72 -4.16
C TYR A 45 -8.50 -15.96 -5.59
N PHE A 46 -8.32 -17.19 -6.06
CA PHE A 46 -8.78 -17.66 -7.36
C PHE A 46 -9.92 -18.65 -7.15
N HIS A 47 -11.07 -18.39 -7.76
CA HIS A 47 -12.23 -19.26 -7.71
C HIS A 47 -12.19 -20.26 -8.87
N ARG A 48 -12.96 -21.36 -8.73
CA ARG A 48 -12.99 -22.43 -9.74
C ARG A 48 -13.67 -22.02 -11.04
N ASP A 49 -14.50 -20.98 -11.00
CA ASP A 49 -15.18 -20.40 -12.17
C ASP A 49 -14.29 -19.43 -12.97
N GLY A 50 -13.02 -19.28 -12.56
CA GLY A 50 -12.06 -18.38 -13.20
C GLY A 50 -12.14 -16.94 -12.71
N SER A 51 -13.09 -16.61 -11.83
CA SER A 51 -13.09 -15.31 -11.15
C SER A 51 -12.00 -15.24 -10.08
N TYR A 52 -11.67 -14.03 -9.65
CA TYR A 52 -10.76 -13.78 -8.54
C TYR A 52 -11.31 -12.66 -7.66
N GLU A 53 -10.82 -12.64 -6.43
CA GLU A 53 -11.03 -11.55 -5.49
C GLU A 53 -9.68 -11.18 -4.86
N MET A 54 -9.52 -9.90 -4.53
CA MET A 54 -8.30 -9.38 -3.93
C MET A 54 -8.65 -8.48 -2.75
N THR A 55 -7.86 -8.53 -1.69
CA THR A 55 -8.01 -7.61 -0.55
C THR A 55 -7.93 -6.16 -1.04
N PRO A 56 -8.97 -5.33 -0.81
CA PRO A 56 -8.93 -3.93 -1.19
C PRO A 56 -7.80 -3.19 -0.48
N LEU A 57 -7.18 -2.24 -1.18
CA LEU A 57 -6.13 -1.42 -0.59
C LEU A 57 -6.70 -0.39 0.39
N GLY A 58 -6.15 -0.34 1.60
CA GLY A 58 -6.40 0.75 2.55
C GLY A 58 -5.72 2.06 2.13
N GLU A 59 -6.16 3.18 2.70
CA GLU A 59 -5.64 4.53 2.38
C GLU A 59 -4.12 4.63 2.54
N LEU A 60 -3.57 4.03 3.60
CA LEU A 60 -2.13 4.06 3.85
C LEU A 60 -1.34 3.26 2.80
N GLN A 61 -1.84 2.10 2.39
CA GLN A 61 -1.23 1.30 1.32
C GLN A 61 -1.23 2.07 0.00
N GLN A 62 -2.37 2.68 -0.34
CA GLN A 62 -2.53 3.55 -1.52
C GLN A 62 -1.56 4.73 -1.50
N GLN A 63 -1.42 5.42 -0.37
CA GLN A 63 -0.47 6.53 -0.21
C GLN A 63 0.98 6.07 -0.38
N ILE A 64 1.35 4.91 0.16
CA ILE A 64 2.70 4.35 -0.02
C ILE A 64 2.96 3.99 -1.49
N LEU A 65 2.01 3.39 -2.20
CA LEU A 65 2.15 3.11 -3.63
C LEU A 65 2.38 4.39 -4.44
N THR A 66 1.62 5.46 -4.16
CA THR A 66 1.81 6.77 -4.79
C THR A 66 3.22 7.32 -4.53
N LEU A 67 3.70 7.25 -3.28
CA LEU A 67 5.07 7.67 -2.92
C LEU A 67 6.16 6.81 -3.56
N MET A 68 5.85 5.55 -3.90
CA MET A 68 6.74 4.65 -4.63
C MET A 68 6.68 4.84 -6.15
N GLY A 69 5.71 5.61 -6.67
CA GLY A 69 5.46 5.72 -8.11
C GLY A 69 4.89 4.45 -8.73
N ILE A 70 4.23 3.61 -7.93
CA ILE A 70 3.62 2.36 -8.38
C ILE A 70 2.13 2.62 -8.67
N PRO A 71 1.64 2.30 -9.88
CA PRO A 71 0.22 2.44 -10.19
C PRO A 71 -0.64 1.59 -9.26
N GLN A 72 -1.65 2.21 -8.64
CA GLN A 72 -2.64 1.50 -7.81
C GLN A 72 -3.43 0.47 -8.63
N SER A 73 -3.50 0.64 -9.95
CA SER A 73 -4.17 -0.28 -10.86
C SER A 73 -3.61 -1.69 -10.85
N LEU A 74 -2.34 -1.87 -10.41
CA LEU A 74 -1.75 -3.19 -10.22
C LEU A 74 -2.40 -4.00 -9.09
N TYR A 75 -3.14 -3.32 -8.21
CA TYR A 75 -3.89 -3.91 -7.10
C TYR A 75 -5.40 -3.72 -7.27
N SER A 76 -5.85 -3.17 -8.41
CA SER A 76 -7.26 -3.08 -8.77
C SER A 76 -7.51 -3.95 -10.00
N PHE A 77 -7.77 -5.23 -9.75
CA PHE A 77 -8.19 -6.12 -10.81
C PHE A 77 -9.71 -6.02 -10.95
N PRO A 78 -10.27 -5.78 -12.14
CA PRO A 78 -11.72 -5.71 -12.30
C PRO A 78 -12.31 -7.07 -11.92
N HIS A 79 -13.25 -7.11 -10.98
CA HIS A 79 -14.04 -8.33 -10.76
C HIS A 79 -14.70 -8.69 -12.09
N LEU A 80 -14.22 -9.76 -12.75
CA LEU A 80 -14.98 -10.41 -13.81
C LEU A 80 -16.16 -11.06 -13.11
N VAL A 81 -17.30 -10.38 -13.10
CA VAL A 81 -18.58 -10.97 -12.73
C VAL A 81 -18.91 -11.96 -13.85
N PRO A 82 -19.04 -13.27 -13.59
CA PRO A 82 -19.54 -14.19 -14.59
C PRO A 82 -20.98 -13.79 -14.92
N GLY A 83 -21.24 -13.52 -16.20
CA GLY A 83 -22.58 -13.33 -16.75
C GLY A 83 -23.30 -14.65 -16.97
#